data_AF-A0A7S3LDV7-F1
#
_entry.id   AF-A0A7S3LDV7-F1
#
_cell.length_a   1.000
_cell.length_b   1.000
_cell.length_c   1.000
_cell.angle_alpha   90.00
_cell.angle_beta   90.00
_cell.angle_gamma   90.00
#
_symmetry.space_group_name_H-M   'P 1'
#
loop_
_entity.id
_entity.type
_entity.pdbx_description
1 polymer ?
#
loop_
_entity_poly.entity_id
_entity_poly.type
_entity_poly.pdbx_seq_one_letter_code
_entity_poly.pdbx_strand_id
1 'polypeptide(L)'
;MSSQRGAKKLLEMYPQLKQGIAMARRDILGHIPKTSNNARTGYNRSTKQLTGVYLNQYYQEPIDKYVRMVEPGFLFDQEERRRVKLIQLRRRGKGPPKKGSGKRKKK
;
A
#
# COMPACT_ATOMS: atom_id res chain seq x y z
N MET A 1 -28.51 34.46 -0.17
CA MET A 1 -27.19 34.81 0.44
C MET A 1 -27.27 35.73 1.67
N SER A 2 -28.45 36.20 2.12
CA SER A 2 -28.60 37.10 3.28
C SER A 2 -28.67 36.38 4.65
N SER A 3 -29.18 35.15 4.69
CA SER A 3 -29.43 34.38 5.92
C SER A 3 -28.19 34.10 6.79
N GLN A 4 -27.04 33.80 6.17
CA GLN A 4 -25.82 33.45 6.92
C GLN A 4 -25.21 34.63 7.71
N ARG A 5 -25.48 35.87 7.29
CA ARG A 5 -24.94 37.07 7.97
C ARG A 5 -25.58 37.27 9.34
N GLY A 6 -26.88 36.97 9.47
CA GLY A 6 -27.62 37.09 10.73
C GLY A 6 -27.14 36.06 11.77
N ALA A 7 -26.99 34.80 11.36
CA ALA A 7 -26.47 33.74 12.22
C ALA A 7 -25.04 34.04 12.71
N LYS A 8 -24.18 34.57 11.84
CA LYS A 8 -22.81 34.96 12.23
C LYS A 8 -22.81 36.08 13.28
N LYS A 9 -23.66 37.09 13.10
CA LYS A 9 -23.79 38.21 14.06
C LYS A 9 -24.31 37.73 15.42
N LEU A 10 -25.26 36.80 15.45
CA LEU A 10 -25.73 36.17 16.69
C LEU A 10 -24.62 35.40 17.41
N LEU A 11 -23.79 34.65 16.69
CA LEU A 11 -22.66 33.92 17.28
C LEU A 11 -21.54 34.83 17.78
N GLU A 12 -21.39 36.03 17.20
CA GLU A 12 -20.46 37.07 17.68
C GLU A 12 -20.98 37.73 18.96
N MET A 13 -22.29 38.02 19.03
CA MET A 13 -22.91 38.61 20.22
C MET A 13 -23.00 37.62 21.40
N TYR A 14 -23.17 36.32 21.12
CA TYR A 14 -23.35 35.28 22.14
C TYR A 14 -22.27 34.19 22.05
N PRO A 15 -21.11 34.37 22.71
CA PRO A 15 -20.00 33.41 22.65
C PRO A 15 -20.34 32.04 23.28
N GLN A 16 -21.27 31.99 24.22
CA GLN A 16 -21.69 30.75 24.90
C GLN A 16 -22.41 29.81 23.93
N LEU A 17 -23.27 30.35 23.05
CA LEU A 17 -23.94 29.56 22.02
C LEU A 17 -22.93 28.96 21.05
N LYS A 18 -21.89 29.71 20.68
CA LYS A 18 -20.79 29.23 19.83
C LYS A 18 -20.03 28.08 20.48
N GLN A 19 -19.78 28.14 21.79
CA GLN A 19 -19.14 27.06 22.55
C GLN A 19 -20.03 25.82 22.62
N GLY A 20 -21.33 25.98 22.93
CA GLY A 20 -22.28 24.87 22.98
C GLY A 20 -22.42 24.14 21.64
N ILE A 21 -22.49 24.88 20.54
CA ILE A 21 -22.49 24.29 19.19
C ILE A 21 -21.18 23.54 18.90
N ALA A 22 -20.03 24.08 19.31
CA ALA A 22 -18.75 23.42 19.13
C ALA A 22 -18.63 22.11 19.94
N MET A 23 -19.17 22.08 21.16
CA MET A 23 -19.27 20.89 22.00
C MET A 23 -20.19 19.84 21.35
N ALA A 24 -21.41 20.22 20.98
CA ALA A 24 -22.35 19.32 20.30
C ALA A 24 -21.76 18.75 19.00
N ARG A 25 -21.03 19.57 18.23
CA ARG A 25 -20.35 19.12 17.00
C ARG A 25 -19.23 18.12 17.28
N ARG A 26 -18.50 18.27 18.39
CA ARG A 26 -17.49 17.31 18.84
C ARG A 26 -18.15 16.00 19.25
N ASP A 27 -19.21 16.07 20.04
CA ASP A 27 -19.84 14.89 20.65
C ASP A 27 -20.62 14.06 19.61
N ILE A 28 -21.34 14.74 18.71
CA ILE A 28 -22.18 14.07 17.70
C ILE A 28 -21.36 13.61 16.50
N LEU A 29 -20.46 14.45 15.99
CA LEU A 29 -19.78 14.22 14.71
C LEU A 29 -18.28 13.87 14.88
N GLY A 30 -17.77 13.80 16.10
CA GLY A 30 -16.36 13.50 16.35
C GLY A 30 -15.40 14.60 15.90
N HIS A 31 -15.87 15.84 15.72
CA HIS A 31 -15.00 16.94 15.32
C HIS A 31 -13.98 17.27 16.42
N ILE A 32 -12.69 17.26 16.07
CA ILE A 32 -11.63 17.62 17.00
C ILE A 32 -11.52 19.15 17.09
N PRO A 33 -11.62 19.76 18.29
CA PRO A 33 -11.45 21.19 18.46
C PRO A 33 -10.00 21.60 18.13
N LYS A 34 -9.84 22.73 17.43
CA LYS A 34 -8.51 23.30 17.18
C LYS A 34 -8.00 23.94 18.48
N THR A 35 -6.75 23.66 18.84
CA THR A 35 -6.08 24.32 19.97
C THR A 35 -6.03 25.84 19.72
N SER A 36 -6.21 26.63 20.79
CA SER A 36 -6.18 28.10 20.76
C SER A 36 -4.91 28.67 20.13
N ASN A 37 -3.78 28.02 20.33
CA ASN A 37 -2.46 28.44 19.85
C ASN A 37 -2.11 27.86 18.47
N ASN A 38 -3.11 27.32 17.74
CA ASN A 38 -2.94 26.71 16.42
C ASN A 38 -1.85 25.62 16.37
N ALA A 39 -1.65 24.93 17.50
CA ALA A 39 -0.66 23.88 17.64
C ALA A 39 -1.00 22.67 16.74
N ARG A 40 0.04 22.02 16.20
CA ARG A 40 -0.12 20.83 15.34
C ARG A 40 -0.54 19.62 16.20
N THR A 41 -1.76 19.14 16.03
CA THR A 41 -2.32 18.00 16.77
C THR A 41 -2.17 16.65 16.06
N GLY A 42 -1.61 16.61 14.84
CA GLY A 42 -1.47 15.40 14.05
C GLY A 42 -2.75 14.89 13.37
N TYR A 43 -3.88 15.59 13.54
CA TYR A 43 -5.19 15.22 12.97
C TYR A 43 -5.16 14.94 11.46
N ASN A 44 -4.43 15.75 10.69
CA ASN A 44 -4.30 15.57 9.24
C ASN A 44 -3.56 14.27 8.87
N ARG A 45 -2.68 13.79 9.75
CA ARG A 45 -1.94 12.53 9.55
C ARG A 45 -2.81 11.33 9.93
N SER A 46 -3.57 11.43 11.01
CA SER A 46 -4.45 10.33 11.45
C SER A 46 -5.65 10.10 10.54
N THR A 47 -6.17 11.17 9.92
CA THR A 47 -7.27 11.10 8.95
C THR A 47 -6.82 10.70 7.54
N LYS A 48 -5.52 10.73 7.26
CA LYS A 48 -4.99 10.32 5.96
C LYS A 48 -5.18 8.81 5.79
N GLN A 49 -5.89 8.41 4.74
CA GLN A 49 -6.06 7.01 4.40
C GLN A 49 -4.72 6.38 4.03
N LEU A 50 -4.47 5.17 4.55
CA LEU A 50 -3.26 4.41 4.26
C LEU A 50 -3.36 3.81 2.86
N THR A 51 -2.40 4.13 2.00
CA THR A 51 -2.35 3.63 0.61
C THR A 51 -1.44 2.42 0.43
N GLY A 52 -0.84 1.91 1.51
CA GLY A 52 0.15 0.83 1.46
C GLY A 52 -0.37 -0.45 0.81
N VAL A 53 -1.64 -0.80 1.03
CA VAL A 53 -2.26 -1.98 0.42
C VAL A 53 -2.29 -1.87 -1.10
N TYR A 54 -2.70 -0.71 -1.63
CA TYR A 54 -2.74 -0.45 -3.07
C TYR A 54 -1.34 -0.42 -3.69
N LEU A 55 -0.36 0.15 -2.97
CA LEU A 55 1.03 0.16 -3.43
C LEU A 55 1.63 -1.24 -3.50
N ASN A 56 1.32 -2.09 -2.52
CA ASN A 56 1.79 -3.48 -2.50
C ASN A 56 1.18 -4.31 -3.63
N GLN A 57 0.00 -3.94 -4.13
CA GLN A 57 -0.69 -4.61 -5.23
C GLN A 57 -0.34 -4.04 -6.61
N TYR A 58 0.66 -3.16 -6.71
CA TYR A 58 1.04 -2.54 -7.99
C TYR A 58 1.47 -3.57 -9.04
N TYR A 59 2.25 -4.57 -8.64
CA TYR A 59 2.56 -5.72 -9.49
C TYR A 59 1.70 -6.90 -9.04
N GLN A 60 0.91 -7.44 -9.96
CA GLN A 60 0.13 -8.64 -9.71
C GLN A 60 1.05 -9.83 -9.51
N GLU A 61 0.74 -10.66 -8.52
CA GLU A 61 1.42 -11.93 -8.37
C GLU A 61 1.05 -12.85 -9.55
N PRO A 62 2.03 -13.54 -10.15
CA PRO A 62 1.76 -14.44 -11.26
C PRO A 62 0.95 -15.66 -10.80
N ILE A 63 0.10 -16.17 -11.69
CA ILE A 63 -0.86 -17.24 -11.37
C ILE A 63 -0.19 -18.58 -11.04
N ASP A 64 1.03 -18.81 -11.54
CA ASP A 64 1.78 -20.04 -11.28
C ASP A 64 2.00 -20.31 -9.80
N LYS A 65 2.25 -19.26 -9.02
CA LYS A 65 2.42 -19.38 -7.57
C LYS A 65 1.20 -20.08 -6.95
N TYR A 66 0.00 -19.71 -7.38
CA TYR A 66 -1.25 -20.28 -6.88
C TYR A 66 -1.55 -21.66 -7.48
N VAL A 67 -1.31 -21.85 -8.78
CA VAL A 67 -1.50 -23.16 -9.43
C VAL A 67 -0.63 -24.24 -8.79
N ARG A 68 0.64 -23.93 -8.49
CA ARG A 68 1.58 -24.85 -7.83
C ARG A 68 1.18 -25.22 -6.41
N MET A 69 0.36 -24.40 -5.74
CA MET A 69 -0.18 -24.74 -4.41
C MET A 69 -1.26 -25.83 -4.52
N VAL A 70 -2.00 -25.88 -5.64
CA VAL A 70 -3.05 -26.86 -5.88
C VAL A 70 -2.50 -28.12 -6.55
N GLU A 71 -1.63 -27.96 -7.54
CA GLU A 71 -1.03 -29.06 -8.30
C GLU A 71 0.50 -29.05 -8.15
N PRO A 72 1.05 -29.85 -7.22
CA PRO A 72 2.48 -29.95 -7.01
C PRO A 72 3.19 -30.48 -8.26
N GLY A 73 4.13 -29.70 -8.80
CA GLY A 73 4.92 -30.08 -9.97
C GLY A 73 4.40 -29.54 -11.30
N PHE A 74 3.32 -28.75 -11.30
CA PHE A 74 2.89 -27.98 -12.47
C PHE A 74 4.07 -27.15 -13.02
N LEU A 75 4.28 -27.19 -14.33
CA LEU A 75 5.29 -26.40 -15.04
C LEU A 75 4.61 -25.74 -16.24
N PHE A 76 5.00 -24.50 -16.54
CA PHE A 76 4.59 -23.90 -17.80
C PHE A 76 5.42 -24.44 -18.97
N ASP A 77 4.85 -24.42 -20.17
CA ASP A 77 5.52 -24.79 -21.43
C ASP A 77 6.93 -24.21 -21.57
N GLN A 78 7.12 -22.94 -21.20
CA GLN A 78 8.43 -22.29 -21.30
C GLN A 78 9.45 -22.90 -20.34
N GLU A 79 9.04 -23.24 -19.12
CA GLU A 79 9.89 -23.88 -18.12
C GLU A 79 10.21 -25.32 -18.50
N GLU A 80 9.24 -26.06 -19.03
CA GLU A 80 9.44 -27.40 -19.55
C GLU A 80 10.42 -27.41 -20.72
N ARG A 81 10.22 -26.52 -21.71
CA ARG A 81 11.16 -26.34 -22.84
C ARG A 81 12.56 -26.00 -22.34
N ARG A 82 12.68 -25.12 -21.35
CA ARG A 82 13.96 -24.77 -20.72
C ARG A 82 14.59 -25.98 -20.03
N ARG A 83 13.82 -26.79 -19.32
CA ARG A 83 14.26 -28.01 -18.64
C ARG A 83 14.80 -29.03 -19.65
N VAL A 84 14.04 -29.32 -20.71
CA VAL A 84 14.44 -30.24 -21.79
C VAL A 84 15.72 -29.75 -22.48
N LYS A 85 15.79 -28.46 -22.81
CA LYS A 85 16.98 -27.85 -23.42
C LYS A 85 18.22 -28.01 -22.53
N LEU A 86 18.08 -27.78 -21.22
CA LEU A 86 19.19 -27.96 -20.27
C LEU A 86 19.64 -29.42 -20.18
N ILE A 87 18.71 -30.38 -20.20
CA ILE A 87 19.04 -31.82 -20.20
C ILE A 87 19.84 -32.16 -21.45
N GLN A 88 19.42 -31.71 -22.63
CA GLN A 88 20.14 -31.94 -23.89
C GLN A 88 21.55 -31.31 -23.87
N LEU A 89 21.70 -30.08 -23.37
CA LEU A 89 23.01 -29.42 -23.27
C LEU A 89 23.95 -30.16 -22.30
N ARG A 90 23.43 -30.63 -21.16
CA ARG A 90 24.21 -31.43 -20.21
C ARG A 90 24.67 -32.76 -20.82
N ARG A 91 23.81 -33.45 -21.57
CA ARG A 91 24.18 -34.67 -22.31
C ARG A 91 25.31 -34.42 -23.32
N ARG A 92 25.33 -33.25 -23.94
CA ARG A 92 26.39 -32.83 -24.89
C ARG A 92 27.66 -32.32 -24.21
N GLY A 93 27.74 -32.29 -22.87
CA GLY A 93 28.86 -31.67 -22.14
C GLY A 93 28.91 -30.13 -22.22
N LYS A 94 27.89 -29.49 -22.82
CA LYS A 94 27.78 -28.03 -23.00
C LYS A 94 26.85 -27.39 -21.97
N GLY A 95 26.57 -28.09 -20.87
CA GLY A 95 25.80 -27.56 -19.76
C GLY A 95 26.55 -26.43 -19.05
N PRO A 96 25.83 -25.52 -18.37
CA PRO A 96 26.49 -24.50 -17.56
C PRO A 96 27.36 -25.18 -16.48
N PRO A 97 28.62 -24.74 -16.28
CA PRO A 97 29.51 -25.33 -15.29
C PRO A 97 29.04 -25.05 -13.86
N LYS A 98 29.59 -25.78 -12.89
CA LYS A 98 29.36 -25.49 -11.47
C LYS A 98 29.79 -24.04 -11.17
N LYS A 99 29.00 -23.32 -10.35
CA LYS A 99 29.32 -21.95 -9.94
C LYS A 99 30.76 -21.89 -9.41
N GLY A 100 31.59 -21.03 -10.01
CA GLY A 100 33.01 -20.86 -9.65
C GLY A 100 34.01 -21.76 -10.41
N SER A 101 33.57 -22.82 -11.10
CA SER A 101 34.49 -23.79 -11.75
C SER A 101 34.84 -23.47 -13.21
N GLY A 102 34.44 -22.31 -13.73
CA GLY A 102 34.64 -21.92 -15.12
C GLY A 102 36.03 -21.31 -15.35
N LYS A 103 36.11 -19.97 -15.28
CA LYS A 103 37.28 -19.19 -15.71
C LYS A 103 38.59 -19.53 -14.98
N ARG A 104 38.53 -19.94 -13.70
CA ARG A 104 39.71 -20.12 -12.84
C ARG A 104 40.28 -21.54 -12.80
N LYS A 105 39.64 -22.52 -13.46
CA LYS A 105 40.09 -23.93 -13.40
C LYS A 105 41.25 -24.26 -14.37
N LYS A 106 41.65 -23.31 -15.22
CA LYS A 106 42.76 -23.42 -16.18
C LYS A 106 44.08 -22.85 -15.64
N LYS A 107 44.26 -22.75 -14.33
CA LYS A 107 45.57 -22.51 -13.69
C LYS A 107 46.03 -23.79 -13.04
#